data_AF-A0A7S4T0Q4-F1
#
_entry.id   AF-A0A7S4T0Q4-F1
#
_cell.length_a   1.000
_cell.length_b   1.000
_cell.length_c   1.000
_cell.angle_alpha   90.00
_cell.angle_beta   90.00
_cell.angle_gamma   90.00
#
_symmetry.space_group_name_H-M   'P 1'
#
loop_
_entity.id
_entity.type
_entity.pdbx_description
1 polymer ?
#
loop_
_entity_poly.entity_id
_entity_poly.type
_entity_poly.pdbx_seq_one_letter_code
_entity_poly.pdbx_strand_id
1 'polypeptide(L)'
;SICPSGPRTGTPLSGTPTMFPPRSMRPTLFLALFLCFALPASAAAAAAALGQAVVREAVDSDGQVSLLQMDRGMRLPAAAPLKQQSPPELTDWDMYEETAPFPTKAEAPAVNHDVPEFIVDLDAPPELRWRNVTRYYKSIGAYPECCTAVPKAVLHHTMPGRLELVRMFTLPLQLFLLRGMPPLSDEHRRELEGIVADVGDPLVTVDGLHLANMGYEFLGDSGTLEDPAAFVEMIVELAKDPKYIPSDLFRPKKIGCSGILAAMKDGTVVHGRNMDLSMFEVDTGEKLLHWGDVTVDVLFTRQGAPFISSVGWPGQIGVHTAMRFGGWSFEQNTRDHFYMTDAVYAHKQQSEGFELGVRRIMETTSDFDKAVDLVYNGNWMSPQYFIMAGAKPFQGAIVTVDQGSQHRNDTPPLMLLSNASGMFRDGVWYGSWHLMQSNDDHFKAPQDYRRPEEEYRLYKFEPYRDSISPEWMMTEITGMSLFNKATVFSTVYVPKTGYHKTFAHPENLR
;
A
#
# COMPACT_ATOMS: atom_id res chain seq x y z
N SER A 1 -48.90 -58.50 -14.79
CA SER A 1 -48.37 -59.70 -14.10
C SER A 1 -47.68 -59.26 -12.82
N ILE A 2 -48.30 -59.62 -11.69
CA ILE A 2 -47.72 -59.82 -10.35
C ILE A 2 -47.16 -58.59 -9.60
N CYS A 3 -48.04 -57.92 -8.83
CA CYS A 3 -47.82 -57.56 -7.41
C CYS A 3 -47.91 -58.84 -6.53
N PRO A 4 -47.74 -58.88 -5.18
CA PRO A 4 -47.74 -57.80 -4.16
C PRO A 4 -46.84 -58.01 -2.90
N SER A 5 -46.83 -57.06 -1.96
CA SER A 5 -47.25 -57.29 -0.54
C SER A 5 -47.05 -56.05 0.37
N GLY A 6 -48.15 -55.50 0.90
CA GLY A 6 -48.18 -54.68 2.13
C GLY A 6 -48.07 -55.55 3.41
N PRO A 7 -48.50 -55.12 4.63
CA PRO A 7 -49.71 -54.31 4.87
C PRO A 7 -49.78 -53.37 6.12
N ARG A 8 -50.83 -52.49 6.12
CA ARG A 8 -51.73 -52.06 7.26
C ARG A 8 -51.14 -51.22 8.42
N THR A 9 -51.82 -50.30 9.13
CA THR A 9 -53.23 -49.81 9.25
C THR A 9 -53.28 -48.64 10.27
N GLY A 10 -54.24 -47.72 10.14
CA GLY A 10 -54.92 -47.13 11.32
C GLY A 10 -54.97 -45.59 11.44
N THR A 11 -56.06 -44.99 10.98
CA THR A 11 -56.70 -43.75 11.49
C THR A 11 -58.01 -44.16 12.21
N PRO A 12 -58.67 -43.37 13.12
CA PRO A 12 -58.94 -41.91 12.96
C PRO A 12 -59.14 -41.00 14.22
N LEU A 13 -59.03 -39.68 13.96
CA LEU A 13 -59.87 -38.52 14.37
C LEU A 13 -60.45 -38.32 15.80
N SER A 14 -60.08 -37.18 16.40
CA SER A 14 -60.96 -36.15 17.04
C SER A 14 -60.06 -34.97 17.46
N GLY A 15 -60.31 -33.66 17.33
CA GLY A 15 -61.43 -32.83 16.88
C GLY A 15 -60.94 -31.36 16.88
N THR A 16 -61.51 -30.56 15.98
CA THR A 16 -61.33 -29.13 15.61
C THR A 16 -61.51 -28.08 16.73
N PRO A 17 -61.36 -26.73 16.51
CA PRO A 17 -60.96 -25.95 15.31
C PRO A 17 -59.81 -24.93 15.59
N THR A 18 -59.15 -24.30 14.61
CA THR A 18 -59.53 -22.96 14.08
C THR A 18 -58.46 -22.38 13.13
N MET A 19 -58.95 -21.70 12.08
CA MET A 19 -58.38 -20.61 11.25
C MET A 19 -57.03 -20.77 10.50
N PHE A 20 -57.12 -20.72 9.15
CA PHE A 20 -56.10 -20.22 8.20
C PHE A 20 -56.02 -18.66 8.26
N PRO A 21 -55.03 -17.92 7.68
CA PRO A 21 -54.14 -18.22 6.52
C PRO A 21 -52.67 -17.66 6.69
N PRO A 22 -51.92 -17.21 5.66
CA PRO A 22 -51.10 -17.99 4.74
C PRO A 22 -49.60 -17.58 4.71
N ARG A 23 -48.87 -18.22 3.79
CA ARG A 23 -47.49 -18.01 3.33
C ARG A 23 -46.99 -16.55 3.26
N SER A 24 -45.66 -16.46 3.44
CA SER A 24 -44.69 -15.42 3.06
C SER A 24 -44.32 -14.40 4.15
N MET A 25 -43.10 -14.56 4.69
CA MET A 25 -42.34 -13.46 5.30
C MET A 25 -40.88 -13.56 4.87
N ARG A 26 -40.37 -12.45 4.33
CA ARG A 26 -38.99 -12.22 3.91
C ARG A 26 -38.09 -11.95 5.14
N PRO A 27 -36.78 -12.26 5.09
CA PRO A 27 -35.86 -11.98 6.17
C PRO A 27 -35.45 -10.50 6.11
N THR A 28 -36.24 -9.63 6.71
CA THR A 28 -35.87 -8.20 6.83
C THR A 28 -36.20 -7.61 8.19
N LEU A 29 -36.73 -8.41 9.13
CA LEU A 29 -37.23 -7.91 10.42
C LEU A 29 -36.46 -8.40 11.66
N PHE A 30 -35.30 -9.03 11.49
CA PHE A 30 -34.40 -9.31 12.62
C PHE A 30 -33.27 -8.27 12.79
N LEU A 31 -33.13 -7.33 11.86
CA LEU A 31 -32.05 -6.34 11.84
C LEU A 31 -32.39 -5.02 12.57
N ALA A 32 -33.67 -4.77 12.88
CA ALA A 32 -34.10 -3.50 13.48
C ALA A 32 -34.04 -3.47 15.01
N LEU A 33 -33.86 -4.62 15.69
CA LEU A 33 -33.91 -4.69 17.15
C LEU A 33 -32.54 -4.65 17.86
N PHE A 34 -31.43 -4.71 17.12
CA PHE A 34 -30.08 -4.59 17.69
C PHE A 34 -29.44 -3.19 17.55
N LEU A 35 -30.07 -2.26 16.82
CA LEU A 35 -29.53 -0.91 16.56
C LEU A 35 -30.13 0.22 17.43
N CYS A 36 -31.03 -0.09 18.37
CA CYS A 36 -31.67 0.92 19.23
C CYS A 36 -31.14 0.98 20.68
N PHE A 37 -30.07 0.27 21.01
CA PHE A 37 -29.42 0.37 22.33
C PHE A 37 -27.91 0.68 22.21
N ALA A 38 -27.52 1.75 21.49
CA ALA A 38 -26.17 2.35 21.63
C ALA A 38 -25.97 3.66 20.82
N LEU A 39 -26.88 4.63 20.89
CA LEU A 39 -26.59 5.99 20.39
C LEU A 39 -27.10 7.05 21.38
N PRO A 40 -26.33 8.11 21.68
CA PRO A 40 -26.88 9.29 22.34
C PRO A 40 -27.92 9.96 21.43
N ALA A 41 -29.03 10.42 22.02
CA ALA A 41 -30.23 10.88 21.33
C ALA A 41 -30.01 11.99 20.28
N SER A 42 -28.88 12.71 20.33
CA SER A 42 -28.51 13.74 19.36
C SER A 42 -28.09 13.19 17.99
N ALA A 43 -27.52 11.97 17.92
CA ALA A 43 -27.08 11.37 16.65
C ALA A 43 -28.24 10.77 15.84
N ALA A 44 -29.28 10.27 16.51
CA ALA A 44 -30.47 9.74 15.87
C ALA A 44 -31.30 10.84 15.19
N ALA A 45 -31.31 12.06 15.76
CA ALA A 45 -32.03 13.21 15.19
C ALA A 45 -31.38 13.73 13.90
N ALA A 46 -30.04 13.74 13.82
CA ALA A 46 -29.30 14.17 12.63
C ALA A 46 -29.46 13.19 11.45
N ALA A 47 -29.46 11.89 11.72
CA ALA A 47 -29.72 10.86 10.70
C ALA A 47 -31.17 10.89 10.18
N ALA A 48 -32.14 11.19 11.04
CA ALA A 48 -33.53 11.38 10.63
C ALA A 48 -33.74 12.64 9.78
N ALA A 49 -32.99 13.72 10.06
CA ALA A 49 -33.03 14.95 9.28
C ALA A 49 -32.38 14.80 7.89
N LEU A 50 -31.27 14.07 7.77
CA LEU A 50 -30.64 13.78 6.47
C LEU A 50 -31.47 12.80 5.62
N GLY A 51 -32.11 11.82 6.24
CA GLY A 51 -32.98 10.86 5.54
C GLY A 51 -34.23 11.49 4.92
N GLN A 52 -34.71 12.61 5.47
CA GLN A 52 -35.87 13.34 4.93
C GLN A 52 -35.49 14.33 3.81
N ALA A 53 -34.22 14.76 3.72
CA ALA A 53 -33.77 15.71 2.71
C ALA A 53 -33.41 15.04 1.36
N VAL A 54 -33.10 13.74 1.33
CA VAL A 54 -32.65 13.02 0.12
C VAL A 54 -33.79 12.33 -0.64
N VAL A 55 -35.03 12.29 -0.10
CA VAL A 55 -36.17 11.58 -0.73
C VAL A 55 -37.20 12.54 -1.35
N ARG A 56 -36.83 13.79 -1.64
CA ARG A 56 -37.67 14.67 -2.46
C ARG A 56 -36.86 15.27 -3.59
N GLU A 57 -36.78 14.52 -4.69
CA GLU A 57 -37.18 14.97 -6.03
C GLU A 57 -36.91 13.86 -7.09
N ALA A 58 -37.69 13.90 -8.17
CA ALA A 58 -37.71 13.01 -9.34
C ALA A 58 -38.53 11.69 -9.27
N VAL A 59 -39.85 11.82 -9.06
CA VAL A 59 -40.85 10.96 -9.71
C VAL A 59 -41.95 11.89 -10.22
N ASP A 60 -42.20 11.93 -11.53
CA ASP A 60 -43.38 12.66 -12.04
C ASP A 60 -44.66 11.88 -11.77
N SER A 61 -45.82 12.54 -11.94
CA SER A 61 -47.12 12.01 -11.53
C SER A 61 -47.59 10.75 -12.27
N ASP A 62 -46.85 10.26 -13.27
CA ASP A 62 -47.21 9.07 -14.04
C ASP A 62 -46.20 7.90 -13.92
N GLY A 63 -45.16 8.03 -13.08
CA GLY A 63 -44.37 6.89 -12.59
C GLY A 63 -43.41 6.25 -13.61
N GLN A 64 -42.89 7.01 -14.58
CA GLN A 64 -41.84 6.53 -15.50
C GLN A 64 -40.47 7.15 -15.17
N VAL A 65 -39.40 6.34 -15.29
CA VAL A 65 -38.01 6.79 -15.13
C VAL A 65 -37.42 7.06 -16.51
N SER A 66 -37.18 8.32 -16.86
CA SER A 66 -36.56 8.72 -18.13
C SER A 66 -35.03 8.77 -18.04
N LEU A 67 -34.34 8.01 -18.91
CA LEU A 67 -32.91 8.18 -19.21
C LEU A 67 -32.65 9.56 -19.82
N LEU A 68 -31.70 10.31 -19.26
CA LEU A 68 -31.21 11.55 -19.86
C LEU A 68 -30.39 11.24 -21.13
N GLN A 69 -30.99 11.58 -22.27
CA GLN A 69 -30.34 11.64 -23.58
C GLN A 69 -29.55 12.96 -23.67
N MET A 70 -28.24 12.90 -23.88
CA MET A 70 -27.41 14.10 -24.09
C MET A 70 -27.62 14.66 -25.50
N ASP A 71 -28.07 15.91 -25.58
CA ASP A 71 -28.25 16.65 -26.83
C ASP A 71 -26.92 17.22 -27.35
N ARG A 72 -26.72 17.16 -28.66
CA ARG A 72 -25.54 17.66 -29.37
C ARG A 72 -25.74 19.14 -29.71
N GLY A 73 -25.04 20.04 -29.03
CA GLY A 73 -24.93 21.40 -29.53
C GLY A 73 -24.38 22.43 -28.56
N MET A 74 -23.05 22.51 -28.41
CA MET A 74 -22.41 23.76 -28.01
C MET A 74 -21.17 24.01 -28.87
N ARG A 75 -21.21 25.13 -29.61
CA ARG A 75 -20.08 25.68 -30.37
C ARG A 75 -19.14 26.39 -29.40
N LEU A 76 -17.84 26.10 -29.49
CA LEU A 76 -16.78 26.82 -28.79
C LEU A 76 -16.63 28.25 -29.36
N PRO A 77 -16.43 29.29 -28.52
CA PRO A 77 -16.06 30.60 -29.02
C PRO A 77 -14.58 30.63 -29.44
N ALA A 78 -14.31 31.36 -30.52
CA ALA A 78 -12.97 31.51 -31.11
C ALA A 78 -11.98 32.19 -30.14
N ALA A 79 -10.76 31.66 -30.09
CA ALA A 79 -9.65 32.19 -29.28
C ALA A 79 -9.25 33.61 -29.73
N ALA A 80 -9.17 34.53 -28.77
CA ALA A 80 -8.56 35.85 -28.98
C ALA A 80 -7.02 35.74 -28.97
N PRO A 81 -6.29 36.52 -29.77
CA PRO A 81 -4.84 36.42 -29.87
C PRO A 81 -4.15 36.99 -28.62
N LEU A 82 -3.23 36.20 -28.04
CA LEU A 82 -2.36 36.61 -26.94
C LEU A 82 -1.39 37.71 -27.41
N LYS A 83 -1.44 38.88 -26.75
CA LYS A 83 -0.41 39.92 -26.90
C LYS A 83 0.85 39.47 -26.17
N GLN A 84 1.97 39.42 -26.89
CA GLN A 84 3.32 39.34 -26.30
C GLN A 84 3.51 40.49 -25.31
N GLN A 85 3.73 40.16 -24.04
CA GLN A 85 4.33 41.06 -23.07
C GLN A 85 5.77 40.61 -22.82
N SER A 86 6.70 41.54 -22.95
CA SER A 86 8.12 41.34 -22.65
C SER A 86 8.30 41.01 -21.16
N PRO A 87 9.27 40.15 -20.80
CA PRO A 87 9.50 39.78 -19.42
C PRO A 87 10.06 40.99 -18.62
N PRO A 88 9.71 41.13 -17.33
CA PRO A 88 10.31 42.16 -16.49
C PRO A 88 11.77 41.82 -16.17
N GLU A 89 12.63 42.83 -16.22
CA GLU A 89 14.03 42.78 -15.78
C GLU A 89 14.10 42.39 -14.30
N LEU A 90 14.79 41.29 -14.01
CA LEU A 90 15.17 40.87 -12.66
C LEU A 90 16.52 41.49 -12.32
N THR A 91 16.52 42.57 -11.55
CA THR A 91 17.72 43.12 -10.92
C THR A 91 17.70 42.85 -9.42
N ASP A 92 18.86 42.48 -8.88
CA ASP A 92 19.20 42.16 -7.49
C ASP A 92 18.84 40.77 -6.96
N TRP A 93 19.71 39.81 -7.26
CA TRP A 93 19.94 38.58 -6.46
C TRP A 93 21.40 38.45 -5.97
N ASP A 94 22.12 39.57 -5.88
CA ASP A 94 23.43 39.60 -5.23
C ASP A 94 23.24 39.54 -3.71
N MET A 95 23.23 38.33 -3.15
CA MET A 95 23.82 37.97 -1.84
C MET A 95 23.58 36.49 -1.53
N TYR A 96 24.35 35.60 -2.18
CA TYR A 96 24.88 34.38 -1.56
C TYR A 96 26.18 34.04 -2.28
N GLU A 97 27.22 34.83 -1.97
CA GLU A 97 28.58 34.50 -2.35
C GLU A 97 29.02 33.18 -1.69
N GLU A 98 29.76 32.41 -2.49
CA GLU A 98 30.58 31.27 -2.14
C GLU A 98 31.28 31.41 -0.79
N THR A 99 31.08 30.45 0.11
CA THR A 99 32.12 29.83 0.97
C THR A 99 31.47 28.84 1.94
N ALA A 100 31.02 27.70 1.41
CA ALA A 100 30.83 26.51 2.24
C ALA A 100 31.73 25.41 1.67
N PRO A 101 32.83 25.01 2.35
CA PRO A 101 33.61 23.87 1.92
C PRO A 101 32.77 22.61 2.02
N PHE A 102 32.89 21.73 1.02
CA PHE A 102 32.34 20.37 1.05
C PHE A 102 32.62 19.72 2.41
N PRO A 103 31.62 19.10 3.07
CA PRO A 103 31.84 18.50 4.38
C PRO A 103 32.85 17.35 4.23
N THR A 104 34.05 17.57 4.77
CA THR A 104 35.03 16.51 4.98
C THR A 104 34.50 15.56 6.04
N LYS A 105 34.32 14.29 5.66
CA LYS A 105 34.23 13.07 6.47
C LYS A 105 34.15 13.32 8.00
N ALA A 106 32.98 13.72 8.48
CA ALA A 106 32.68 13.70 9.90
C ALA A 106 32.03 12.36 10.20
N GLU A 107 32.80 11.46 10.84
CA GLU A 107 32.27 10.21 11.38
C GLU A 107 31.25 10.54 12.46
N ALA A 108 29.97 10.31 12.16
CA ALA A 108 28.92 10.23 13.16
C ALA A 108 29.20 9.03 14.08
N PRO A 109 28.90 9.11 15.39
CA PRO A 109 29.13 8.01 16.32
C PRO A 109 28.29 6.78 15.92
N ALA A 110 28.95 5.63 15.80
CA ALA A 110 28.35 4.36 15.40
C ALA A 110 27.43 3.80 16.51
N VAL A 111 26.13 4.04 16.39
CA VAL A 111 25.10 3.17 16.96
C VAL A 111 24.80 2.11 15.89
N ASN A 112 25.03 0.83 16.19
CA ASN A 112 24.86 -0.23 15.19
C ASN A 112 23.36 -0.51 14.98
N HIS A 113 22.77 0.12 13.95
CA HIS A 113 21.36 0.03 13.56
C HIS A 113 21.09 -1.08 12.51
N ASP A 114 21.85 -2.17 12.57
CA ASP A 114 21.66 -3.31 11.67
C ASP A 114 20.34 -4.04 11.98
N VAL A 115 19.59 -4.38 10.94
CA VAL A 115 18.34 -5.14 11.05
C VAL A 115 18.66 -6.60 11.42
N PRO A 116 17.96 -7.22 12.40
CA PRO A 116 18.12 -8.63 12.68
C PRO A 116 17.87 -9.50 11.43
N GLU A 117 18.86 -10.30 11.06
CA GLU A 117 18.78 -11.23 9.92
C GLU A 117 18.36 -12.63 10.39
N PHE A 118 17.43 -13.25 9.66
CA PHE A 118 17.00 -14.62 9.88
C PHE A 118 16.98 -15.44 8.60
N ILE A 119 17.33 -16.72 8.71
CA ILE A 119 17.20 -17.68 7.62
C ILE A 119 15.82 -18.32 7.66
N VAL A 120 15.13 -18.30 6.53
CA VAL A 120 13.91 -19.07 6.27
C VAL A 120 14.24 -20.15 5.22
N ASP A 121 14.30 -21.40 5.65
CA ASP A 121 14.61 -22.54 4.77
C ASP A 121 13.34 -23.02 4.03
N LEU A 122 13.27 -22.77 2.72
CA LEU A 122 12.13 -23.18 1.90
C LEU A 122 12.05 -24.71 1.70
N ASP A 123 13.11 -25.47 2.00
CA ASP A 123 13.05 -26.94 1.97
C ASP A 123 12.50 -27.53 3.27
N ALA A 124 12.45 -26.74 4.36
CA ALA A 124 11.81 -27.16 5.60
C ALA A 124 10.27 -27.23 5.44
N PRO A 125 9.58 -28.08 6.24
CA PRO A 125 8.13 -28.07 6.30
C PRO A 125 7.59 -26.65 6.57
N PRO A 126 6.57 -26.17 5.82
CA PRO A 126 6.09 -24.78 5.90
C PRO A 126 5.80 -24.29 7.33
N GLU A 127 5.17 -25.11 8.16
CA GLU A 127 4.86 -24.82 9.57
C GLU A 127 6.07 -24.64 10.49
N LEU A 128 7.29 -24.95 10.02
CA LEU A 128 8.53 -24.81 10.78
C LEU A 128 9.40 -23.63 10.31
N ARG A 129 9.12 -23.08 9.12
CA ARG A 129 9.98 -22.12 8.40
C ARG A 129 10.22 -20.83 9.17
N TRP A 130 9.19 -20.32 9.83
CA TRP A 130 9.20 -19.02 10.51
C TRP A 130 9.53 -19.09 12.01
N ARG A 131 9.74 -20.30 12.54
CA ARG A 131 9.89 -20.56 13.98
C ARG A 131 10.93 -19.67 14.67
N ASN A 132 12.09 -19.47 14.05
CA ASN A 132 13.17 -18.70 14.64
C ASN A 132 12.82 -17.21 14.74
N VAL A 133 12.27 -16.65 13.65
CA VAL A 133 11.73 -15.28 13.61
C VAL A 133 10.64 -15.13 14.67
N THR A 134 9.69 -16.08 14.70
CA THR A 134 8.57 -16.07 15.63
C THR A 134 9.02 -16.06 17.09
N ARG A 135 9.96 -16.94 17.46
CA ARG A 135 10.47 -17.03 18.83
C ARG A 135 11.24 -15.80 19.26
N TYR A 136 12.04 -15.20 18.37
CA TYR A 136 12.78 -13.98 18.68
C TYR A 136 11.82 -12.83 19.01
N TYR A 137 10.90 -12.48 18.11
CA TYR A 137 10.00 -11.35 18.35
C TYR A 137 8.98 -11.63 19.46
N LYS A 138 8.68 -12.91 19.75
CA LYS A 138 7.91 -13.28 20.94
C LYS A 138 8.70 -13.00 22.22
N SER A 139 10.01 -13.28 22.23
CA SER A 139 10.86 -13.09 23.40
C SER A 139 11.06 -11.62 23.79
N ILE A 140 10.93 -10.69 22.84
CA ILE A 140 11.00 -9.24 23.10
C ILE A 140 9.61 -8.59 23.22
N GLY A 141 8.53 -9.39 23.26
CA GLY A 141 7.17 -8.89 23.44
C GLY A 141 6.54 -8.20 22.24
N ALA A 142 7.09 -8.33 21.03
CA ALA A 142 6.62 -7.62 19.84
C ALA A 142 5.37 -8.26 19.19
N TYR A 143 5.20 -9.60 19.25
CA TYR A 143 4.09 -10.31 18.59
C TYR A 143 2.67 -9.95 19.09
N PRO A 144 2.44 -9.81 20.41
CA PRO A 144 1.14 -9.41 20.94
C PRO A 144 0.70 -7.99 20.57
N GLU A 145 1.49 -7.21 19.84
CA GLU A 145 1.07 -5.89 19.34
C GLU A 145 1.21 -5.77 17.83
N CYS A 146 2.25 -6.33 17.21
CA CYS A 146 2.39 -6.38 15.74
C CYS A 146 1.24 -7.17 15.09
N CYS A 147 0.87 -8.32 15.67
CA CYS A 147 -0.09 -9.25 15.06
C CYS A 147 -1.49 -9.18 15.67
N THR A 148 -1.64 -8.62 16.88
CA THR A 148 -2.95 -8.50 17.52
C THR A 148 -3.52 -7.08 17.51
N ALA A 149 -2.83 -6.07 16.98
CA ALA A 149 -3.38 -4.71 16.89
C ALA A 149 -4.74 -4.71 16.18
N VAL A 150 -4.88 -5.55 15.16
CA VAL A 150 -6.12 -5.75 14.40
C VAL A 150 -7.21 -6.45 15.23
N PRO A 151 -6.99 -7.66 15.79
CA PRO A 151 -7.92 -8.29 16.74
C PRO A 151 -8.31 -7.42 17.94
N LYS A 152 -7.36 -6.72 18.57
CA LYS A 152 -7.61 -5.82 19.71
C LYS A 152 -8.46 -4.61 19.28
N ALA A 153 -8.18 -4.02 18.11
CA ALA A 153 -9.00 -2.97 17.52
C ALA A 153 -10.45 -3.42 17.26
N VAL A 154 -10.63 -4.64 16.79
CA VAL A 154 -11.94 -5.24 16.49
C VAL A 154 -12.70 -5.57 17.77
N LEU A 155 -12.03 -6.15 18.78
CA LEU A 155 -12.65 -6.63 20.01
C LEU A 155 -12.99 -5.51 21.00
N HIS A 156 -12.16 -4.47 21.08
CA HIS A 156 -12.32 -3.48 22.14
C HIS A 156 -13.09 -2.22 21.72
N HIS A 157 -13.29 -1.92 20.43
CA HIS A 157 -13.91 -0.66 19.93
C HIS A 157 -13.34 0.66 20.53
N THR A 158 -12.33 0.56 21.38
CA THR A 158 -11.79 1.64 22.20
C THR A 158 -10.29 1.42 22.30
N MET A 159 -9.56 1.82 21.26
CA MET A 159 -8.20 2.30 21.47
C MET A 159 -8.27 3.83 21.43
N PRO A 160 -8.35 4.52 22.59
CA PRO A 160 -8.32 5.98 22.63
C PRO A 160 -7.05 6.46 21.91
N GLY A 161 -7.21 7.32 20.90
CA GLY A 161 -6.08 7.85 20.10
C GLY A 161 -5.61 6.97 18.92
N ARG A 162 -6.20 5.78 18.68
CA ARG A 162 -5.83 4.90 17.54
C ARG A 162 -7.02 4.51 16.64
N LEU A 163 -8.03 5.38 16.54
CA LEU A 163 -9.24 5.16 15.71
C LEU A 163 -8.92 4.83 14.24
N GLU A 164 -7.81 5.35 13.73
CA GLU A 164 -7.36 5.15 12.35
C GLU A 164 -6.87 3.72 12.09
N LEU A 165 -6.09 3.13 13.00
CA LEU A 165 -5.71 1.71 12.96
C LEU A 165 -6.93 0.80 13.05
N VAL A 166 -7.91 1.17 13.88
CA VAL A 166 -9.18 0.45 13.98
C VAL A 166 -9.94 0.52 12.65
N ARG A 167 -10.07 1.68 12.02
CA ARG A 167 -10.76 1.80 10.72
C ARG A 167 -10.04 1.07 9.59
N MET A 168 -8.72 1.18 9.56
CA MET A 168 -7.83 0.61 8.55
C MET A 168 -7.87 -0.91 8.50
N PHE A 169 -8.10 -1.58 9.64
CA PHE A 169 -8.07 -3.04 9.70
C PHE A 169 -9.41 -3.68 10.11
N THR A 170 -10.20 -3.06 11.00
CA THR A 170 -11.45 -3.66 11.51
C THR A 170 -12.54 -3.72 10.45
N LEU A 171 -12.73 -2.66 9.67
CA LEU A 171 -13.77 -2.63 8.62
C LEU A 171 -13.45 -3.59 7.46
N PRO A 172 -12.23 -3.58 6.88
CA PRO A 172 -11.83 -4.64 5.95
C PRO A 172 -11.99 -6.02 6.56
N LEU A 173 -11.47 -6.27 7.77
CA LEU A 173 -11.59 -7.57 8.40
C LEU A 173 -13.04 -8.02 8.51
N GLN A 174 -13.94 -7.17 9.00
CA GLN A 174 -15.36 -7.49 9.09
C GLN A 174 -15.98 -7.79 7.72
N LEU A 175 -15.63 -7.01 6.69
CA LEU A 175 -16.13 -7.25 5.33
C LEU A 175 -15.60 -8.56 4.74
N PHE A 176 -14.32 -8.88 4.94
CA PHE A 176 -13.71 -10.11 4.46
C PHE A 176 -14.13 -11.34 5.27
N LEU A 177 -14.31 -11.23 6.58
CA LEU A 177 -14.92 -12.29 7.39
C LEU A 177 -16.34 -12.60 6.92
N LEU A 178 -17.10 -11.58 6.48
CA LEU A 178 -18.46 -11.76 5.96
C LEU A 178 -18.52 -12.28 4.52
N ARG A 179 -17.50 -12.02 3.68
CA ARG A 179 -17.51 -12.35 2.25
C ARG A 179 -16.51 -13.41 1.82
N GLY A 180 -15.65 -13.85 2.74
CA GLY A 180 -14.50 -14.71 2.46
C GLY A 180 -13.24 -13.87 2.21
N MET A 181 -12.11 -14.29 2.77
CA MET A 181 -10.80 -13.78 2.36
C MET A 181 -10.36 -14.41 1.04
N PRO A 182 -9.43 -13.79 0.28
CA PRO A 182 -8.74 -14.47 -0.81
C PRO A 182 -8.18 -15.83 -0.35
N PRO A 183 -8.18 -16.86 -1.21
CA PRO A 183 -7.63 -18.14 -0.83
C PRO A 183 -6.11 -18.05 -0.67
N LEU A 184 -5.59 -18.57 0.44
CA LEU A 184 -4.16 -18.88 0.59
C LEU A 184 -3.84 -20.18 -0.16
N SER A 185 -2.62 -20.27 -0.69
CA SER A 185 -2.05 -21.57 -1.06
C SER A 185 -1.91 -22.44 0.21
N ASP A 186 -1.94 -23.76 0.04
CA ASP A 186 -1.74 -24.70 1.15
C ASP A 186 -0.41 -24.45 1.87
N GLU A 187 0.62 -24.07 1.13
CA GLU A 187 1.94 -23.73 1.66
C GLU A 187 1.91 -22.46 2.52
N HIS A 188 1.39 -21.34 2.01
CA HIS A 188 1.30 -20.10 2.79
C HIS A 188 0.39 -20.25 4.01
N ARG A 189 -0.71 -20.99 3.89
CA ARG A 189 -1.58 -21.31 5.04
C ARG A 189 -0.80 -22.02 6.15
N ARG A 190 -0.02 -23.05 5.81
CA ARG A 190 0.77 -23.80 6.79
C ARG A 190 1.89 -22.99 7.42
N GLU A 191 2.50 -22.06 6.67
CA GLU A 191 3.44 -21.09 7.27
C GLU A 191 2.76 -20.24 8.35
N LEU A 192 1.58 -19.69 8.07
CA LEU A 192 0.81 -18.91 9.06
C LEU A 192 0.35 -19.77 10.25
N GLU A 193 -0.08 -21.01 10.02
CA GLU A 193 -0.44 -21.97 11.08
C GLU A 193 0.76 -22.26 12.00
N GLY A 194 1.96 -22.40 11.44
CA GLY A 194 3.21 -22.54 12.18
C GLY A 194 3.49 -21.35 13.09
N ILE A 195 3.33 -20.13 12.57
CA ILE A 195 3.48 -18.89 13.35
C ILE A 195 2.46 -18.87 14.50
N VAL A 196 1.17 -19.11 14.21
CA VAL A 196 0.11 -19.14 15.24
C VAL A 196 0.43 -20.15 16.35
N ALA A 197 0.88 -21.35 15.98
CA ALA A 197 1.23 -22.40 16.93
C ALA A 197 2.43 -22.02 17.82
N ASP A 198 3.48 -21.41 17.24
CA ASP A 198 4.69 -21.00 17.99
C ASP A 198 4.44 -19.75 18.87
N VAL A 199 3.57 -18.83 18.44
CA VAL A 199 3.12 -17.70 19.26
C VAL A 199 2.27 -18.19 20.43
N GLY A 200 1.28 -19.05 20.19
CA GLY A 200 0.43 -19.64 21.23
C GLY A 200 -0.48 -18.63 21.95
N ASP A 201 -0.77 -17.48 21.32
CA ASP A 201 -1.70 -16.46 21.83
C ASP A 201 -3.04 -16.60 21.09
N PRO A 202 -4.19 -16.70 21.79
CA PRO A 202 -5.50 -16.84 21.15
C PRO A 202 -5.91 -15.64 20.27
N LEU A 203 -5.28 -14.48 20.43
CA LEU A 203 -5.52 -13.31 19.59
C LEU A 203 -4.75 -13.36 18.27
N VAL A 204 -3.71 -14.18 18.16
CA VAL A 204 -2.98 -14.39 16.91
C VAL A 204 -3.61 -15.55 16.16
N THR A 205 -4.32 -15.23 15.08
CA THR A 205 -5.05 -16.21 14.26
C THR A 205 -4.51 -16.24 12.84
N VAL A 206 -4.72 -17.35 12.13
CA VAL A 206 -4.35 -17.46 10.70
C VAL A 206 -5.02 -16.36 9.90
N ASP A 207 -6.29 -16.05 10.19
CA ASP A 207 -7.02 -15.02 9.47
C ASP A 207 -6.51 -13.61 9.78
N GLY A 208 -6.14 -13.34 11.04
CA GLY A 208 -5.53 -12.07 11.44
C GLY A 208 -4.17 -11.86 10.77
N LEU A 209 -3.32 -12.89 10.73
CA LEU A 209 -2.03 -12.82 10.03
C LEU A 209 -2.20 -12.71 8.51
N HIS A 210 -3.16 -13.43 7.93
CA HIS A 210 -3.43 -13.32 6.51
C HIS A 210 -3.89 -11.90 6.14
N LEU A 211 -4.75 -11.30 6.94
CA LEU A 211 -5.14 -9.90 6.74
C LEU A 211 -3.95 -8.95 6.92
N ALA A 212 -3.03 -9.22 7.86
CA ALA A 212 -1.82 -8.42 8.02
C ALA A 212 -0.93 -8.45 6.77
N ASN A 213 -0.84 -9.61 6.08
CA ASN A 213 -0.17 -9.76 4.77
C ASN A 213 -0.94 -9.10 3.61
N MET A 214 -2.12 -8.56 3.87
CA MET A 214 -2.89 -7.72 2.95
C MET A 214 -2.94 -6.28 3.43
N GLY A 215 -2.20 -5.91 4.48
CA GLY A 215 -2.32 -4.61 5.13
C GLY A 215 -2.20 -3.46 4.14
N TYR A 216 -1.20 -3.53 3.24
CA TYR A 216 -0.94 -2.55 2.20
C TYR A 216 -2.07 -2.38 1.17
N GLU A 217 -2.92 -3.39 1.00
CA GLU A 217 -4.08 -3.28 0.11
C GLU A 217 -5.10 -2.26 0.63
N PHE A 218 -5.08 -1.97 1.95
CA PHE A 218 -6.07 -1.11 2.60
C PHE A 218 -5.54 0.30 2.90
N LEU A 219 -4.29 0.59 2.54
CA LEU A 219 -3.58 1.81 2.94
C LEU A 219 -3.81 3.01 2.00
N GLY A 220 -4.45 2.81 0.85
CA GLY A 220 -4.52 3.81 -0.23
C GLY A 220 -5.58 4.93 -0.06
N ASP A 221 -6.24 5.01 1.10
CA ASP A 221 -7.07 6.16 1.47
C ASP A 221 -7.23 6.26 2.99
N SER A 222 -6.18 6.73 3.68
CA SER A 222 -6.41 7.49 4.92
C SER A 222 -6.70 8.95 4.60
N GLY A 223 -7.13 9.25 3.36
CA GLY A 223 -7.62 10.56 2.96
C GLY A 223 -8.62 10.98 4.00
N THR A 224 -8.20 12.00 4.73
CA THR A 224 -8.98 12.67 5.73
C THR A 224 -10.22 13.23 5.02
N LEU A 225 -11.31 12.46 5.00
CA LEU A 225 -12.66 12.98 5.17
C LEU A 225 -12.82 13.48 6.63
N GLU A 226 -11.87 14.27 7.11
CA GLU A 226 -11.97 14.86 8.44
C GLU A 226 -12.46 16.32 8.37
N ASP A 227 -12.36 17.02 7.22
CA ASP A 227 -12.97 18.35 7.12
C ASP A 227 -13.24 18.88 5.68
N PRO A 228 -14.50 18.83 5.19
CA PRO A 228 -14.94 19.52 3.99
C PRO A 228 -14.75 21.05 4.03
N ALA A 229 -14.67 21.66 5.21
CA ALA A 229 -14.46 23.11 5.35
C ALA A 229 -13.03 23.51 4.99
N ALA A 230 -12.03 22.71 5.36
CA ALA A 230 -10.62 22.95 5.02
C ALA A 230 -10.36 22.96 3.49
N PHE A 231 -11.07 22.13 2.73
CA PHE A 231 -10.98 22.12 1.26
C PHE A 231 -11.59 23.38 0.62
N VAL A 232 -12.72 23.85 1.15
CA VAL A 232 -13.35 25.11 0.71
C VAL A 232 -12.48 26.31 1.08
N GLU A 233 -11.87 26.32 2.27
CA GLU A 233 -10.96 27.36 2.74
C GLU A 233 -9.69 27.43 1.86
N MET A 234 -9.11 26.29 1.50
CA MET A 234 -7.99 26.22 0.55
C MET A 234 -8.34 26.83 -0.82
N ILE A 235 -9.51 26.51 -1.39
CA ILE A 235 -9.95 27.09 -2.67
C ILE A 235 -10.18 28.60 -2.56
N VAL A 236 -10.72 29.07 -1.43
CA VAL A 236 -10.93 30.49 -1.16
C VAL A 236 -9.60 31.25 -1.03
N GLU A 237 -8.57 30.66 -0.43
CA GLU A 237 -7.25 31.29 -0.30
C GLU A 237 -6.42 31.26 -1.59
N LEU A 238 -6.47 30.16 -2.37
CA LEU A 238 -5.87 30.09 -3.72
C LEU A 238 -6.47 31.11 -4.69
N ALA A 239 -7.76 31.45 -4.51
CA ALA A 239 -8.42 32.49 -5.29
C ALA A 239 -7.97 33.91 -4.90
N LYS A 240 -7.42 34.11 -3.70
CA LYS A 240 -6.94 35.40 -3.18
C LYS A 240 -5.47 35.64 -3.48
N ASP A 241 -4.64 34.60 -3.42
CA ASP A 241 -3.24 34.63 -3.81
C ASP A 241 -2.87 33.35 -4.59
N PRO A 242 -2.61 33.45 -5.90
CA PRO A 242 -2.20 32.31 -6.73
C PRO A 242 -0.87 31.66 -6.29
N LYS A 243 -0.10 32.28 -5.40
CA LYS A 243 1.15 31.77 -4.83
C LYS A 243 0.98 31.17 -3.43
N TYR A 244 -0.23 31.18 -2.87
CA TYR A 244 -0.51 30.58 -1.58
C TYR A 244 -0.32 29.05 -1.64
N ILE A 245 0.71 28.57 -0.95
CA ILE A 245 0.91 27.14 -0.65
C ILE A 245 0.57 27.00 0.84
N PRO A 246 -0.54 26.32 1.21
CA PRO A 246 -0.83 26.10 2.61
C PRO A 246 0.33 25.35 3.28
N SER A 247 0.72 25.74 4.49
CA SER A 247 1.65 24.95 5.33
C SER A 247 1.17 23.50 5.53
N ASP A 248 -0.13 23.28 5.35
CA ASP A 248 -0.85 22.04 5.58
C ASP A 248 -1.09 21.26 4.27
N LEU A 249 -0.64 21.78 3.12
CA LEU A 249 -0.54 21.02 1.86
C LEU A 249 0.52 19.90 1.98
N PHE A 250 1.40 20.02 2.98
CA PHE A 250 2.32 19.00 3.44
C PHE A 250 1.81 18.32 4.72
N ARG A 251 0.54 17.90 4.76
CA ARG A 251 0.17 16.88 5.75
C ARG A 251 0.99 15.64 5.42
N PRO A 252 1.90 15.19 6.31
CA PRO A 252 2.70 14.02 6.02
C PRO A 252 1.74 12.88 5.74
N LYS A 253 1.82 12.30 4.54
CA LYS A 253 1.18 11.01 4.31
C LYS A 253 1.64 10.12 5.46
N LYS A 254 0.69 9.53 6.18
CA LYS A 254 1.02 8.65 7.32
C LYS A 254 1.80 7.41 6.86
N ILE A 255 1.76 7.15 5.55
CA ILE A 255 2.40 6.04 4.86
C ILE A 255 2.94 6.57 3.54
N GLY A 256 4.23 6.36 3.30
CA GLY A 256 4.91 6.77 2.10
C GLY A 256 6.03 5.81 1.75
N CYS A 257 6.49 5.86 0.52
CA CYS A 257 7.67 5.16 0.07
C CYS A 257 8.40 6.03 -0.94
N SER A 258 9.70 5.84 -1.06
CA SER A 258 10.54 6.50 -2.05
C SER A 258 11.49 5.46 -2.63
N GLY A 259 11.58 5.44 -3.96
CA GLY A 259 12.29 4.41 -4.71
C GLY A 259 13.15 5.01 -5.82
N ILE A 260 14.45 4.70 -5.84
CA ILE A 260 15.38 5.09 -6.88
C ILE A 260 15.96 3.86 -7.57
N LEU A 261 15.91 3.85 -8.90
CA LEU A 261 16.75 3.01 -9.74
C LEU A 261 17.83 3.88 -10.37
N ALA A 262 19.09 3.46 -10.31
CA ALA A 262 20.20 4.17 -10.97
C ALA A 262 21.17 3.18 -11.62
N ALA A 263 21.53 3.43 -12.88
CA ALA A 263 22.48 2.63 -13.64
C ALA A 263 23.90 3.18 -13.47
N MET A 264 24.79 2.32 -12.96
CA MET A 264 26.23 2.50 -13.03
C MET A 264 26.71 2.63 -14.49
N LYS A 265 27.96 3.05 -14.69
CA LYS A 265 28.58 3.20 -16.01
C LYS A 265 28.53 1.92 -16.88
N ASP A 266 28.64 0.75 -16.26
CA ASP A 266 28.57 -0.54 -16.95
C ASP A 266 27.11 -1.03 -17.18
N GLY A 267 26.13 -0.20 -16.82
CA GLY A 267 24.70 -0.48 -16.89
C GLY A 267 24.16 -1.29 -15.72
N THR A 268 24.98 -1.72 -14.75
CA THR A 268 24.49 -2.38 -13.54
C THR A 268 23.52 -1.46 -12.80
N VAL A 269 22.33 -1.96 -12.48
CA VAL A 269 21.30 -1.16 -11.81
C VAL A 269 21.41 -1.34 -10.29
N VAL A 270 21.52 -0.22 -9.59
CA VAL A 270 21.38 -0.11 -8.14
C VAL A 270 19.96 0.31 -7.84
N HIS A 271 19.32 -0.37 -6.90
CA HIS A 271 17.95 -0.11 -6.47
C HIS A 271 17.99 0.30 -5.01
N GLY A 272 17.66 1.55 -4.71
CA GLY A 272 17.60 2.08 -3.34
C GLY A 272 16.18 2.47 -2.96
N ARG A 273 15.85 2.30 -1.68
CA ARG A 273 14.53 2.67 -1.18
C ARG A 273 14.44 3.10 0.28
N ASN A 274 13.40 3.88 0.58
CA ASN A 274 12.95 4.18 1.94
C ASN A 274 11.52 3.72 2.18
N MET A 275 11.28 3.14 3.36
CA MET A 275 9.96 2.82 3.89
C MET A 275 9.50 3.88 4.86
N ASP A 276 8.44 4.61 4.54
CA ASP A 276 7.90 5.63 5.43
C ASP A 276 6.58 5.16 6.05
N LEU A 277 6.55 4.97 7.36
CA LEU A 277 5.35 4.55 8.09
C LEU A 277 5.32 5.20 9.47
N SER A 278 4.47 6.20 9.64
CA SER A 278 4.39 7.01 10.87
C SER A 278 3.48 6.41 11.95
N MET A 279 2.97 5.20 11.74
CA MET A 279 1.89 4.62 12.55
C MET A 279 2.30 3.28 13.17
N PHE A 280 3.09 3.29 14.24
CA PHE A 280 3.19 2.17 15.20
C PHE A 280 4.10 2.52 16.37
N GLU A 281 3.57 2.32 17.57
CA GLU A 281 4.36 2.28 18.79
C GLU A 281 3.82 1.09 19.60
N VAL A 282 4.72 0.24 20.07
CA VAL A 282 4.41 -0.93 20.90
C VAL A 282 4.95 -0.69 22.28
N ASP A 283 4.06 -0.57 23.25
CA ASP A 283 4.48 -0.49 24.64
C ASP A 283 4.55 -1.91 25.21
N THR A 284 5.76 -2.45 25.32
CA THR A 284 5.96 -3.78 25.93
C THR A 284 5.83 -3.75 27.45
N GLY A 285 5.59 -2.59 28.05
CA GLY A 285 5.67 -2.33 29.50
C GLY A 285 7.10 -2.07 29.98
N GLU A 286 8.11 -2.54 29.23
CA GLU A 286 9.54 -2.31 29.51
C GLU A 286 10.15 -1.29 28.53
N LYS A 287 9.71 -1.29 27.28
CA LYS A 287 10.21 -0.41 26.22
C LYS A 287 9.07 -0.06 25.25
N LEU A 288 9.12 1.17 24.74
CA LEU A 288 8.37 1.57 23.56
C LEU A 288 9.15 1.15 22.30
N LEU A 289 8.61 0.22 21.52
CA LEU A 289 9.18 -0.21 20.24
C LEU A 289 8.49 0.53 19.09
N HIS A 290 9.27 0.93 18.10
CA HIS A 290 8.80 1.51 16.84
C HIS A 290 8.92 0.49 15.69
N TRP A 291 8.40 0.82 14.51
CA TRP A 291 8.54 -0.06 13.33
C TRP A 291 10.00 -0.43 13.04
N GLY A 292 10.95 0.49 13.26
CA GLY A 292 12.37 0.23 13.06
C GLY A 292 12.90 -0.83 14.02
N ASP A 293 12.42 -0.85 15.28
CA ASP A 293 12.81 -1.86 16.27
C ASP A 293 12.28 -3.27 15.93
N VAL A 294 11.19 -3.35 15.16
CA VAL A 294 10.57 -4.63 14.79
C VAL A 294 10.82 -5.02 13.34
N THR A 295 11.59 -4.23 12.58
CA THR A 295 11.96 -4.58 11.19
C THR A 295 12.81 -5.85 11.19
N VAL A 296 12.56 -6.73 10.23
CA VAL A 296 13.27 -8.00 10.07
C VAL A 296 13.84 -8.11 8.66
N ASP A 297 15.09 -8.58 8.55
CA ASP A 297 15.71 -9.01 7.30
C ASP A 297 15.63 -10.55 7.23
N VAL A 298 15.07 -11.06 6.13
CA VAL A 298 14.82 -12.47 5.93
C VAL A 298 15.57 -12.94 4.70
N LEU A 299 16.50 -13.86 4.92
CA LEU A 299 17.15 -14.61 3.87
C LEU A 299 16.41 -15.94 3.66
N PHE A 300 15.57 -16.00 2.63
CA PHE A 300 15.03 -17.25 2.15
C PHE A 300 16.14 -18.07 1.49
N THR A 301 16.25 -19.33 1.89
CA THR A 301 17.18 -20.30 1.29
C THR A 301 16.41 -21.41 0.60
N ARG A 302 16.99 -21.95 -0.47
CA ARG A 302 16.48 -23.13 -1.17
C ARG A 302 17.67 -23.98 -1.57
N GLN A 303 17.62 -25.26 -1.25
CA GLN A 303 18.71 -26.22 -1.40
C GLN A 303 20.00 -25.74 -0.71
N GLY A 304 19.85 -25.07 0.44
CA GLY A 304 20.95 -24.49 1.21
C GLY A 304 21.61 -23.25 0.58
N ALA A 305 21.12 -22.75 -0.55
CA ALA A 305 21.64 -21.56 -1.22
C ALA A 305 20.74 -20.33 -0.99
N PRO A 306 21.30 -19.11 -0.93
CA PRO A 306 20.54 -17.86 -0.95
C PRO A 306 19.58 -17.81 -2.13
N PHE A 307 18.31 -17.52 -1.87
CA PHE A 307 17.25 -17.56 -2.88
C PHE A 307 16.52 -16.22 -3.02
N ILE A 308 16.01 -15.67 -1.91
CA ILE A 308 15.38 -14.35 -1.85
C ILE A 308 15.86 -13.67 -0.57
N SER A 309 16.31 -12.41 -0.63
CA SER A 309 16.41 -11.52 0.53
C SER A 309 15.14 -10.68 0.57
N SER A 310 14.55 -10.48 1.74
CA SER A 310 13.35 -9.66 1.92
C SER A 310 13.39 -8.93 3.25
N VAL A 311 12.95 -7.68 3.24
CA VAL A 311 12.74 -6.90 4.46
C VAL A 311 11.25 -6.78 4.72
N GLY A 312 10.83 -6.90 5.97
CA GLY A 312 9.44 -6.73 6.37
C GLY A 312 9.27 -6.71 7.88
N TRP A 313 8.12 -7.19 8.35
CA TRP A 313 7.78 -7.27 9.78
C TRP A 313 7.32 -8.67 10.22
N PRO A 314 7.37 -8.98 11.53
CA PRO A 314 6.99 -10.29 12.05
C PRO A 314 5.54 -10.64 11.71
N GLY A 315 5.34 -11.85 11.19
CA GLY A 315 4.02 -12.31 10.74
C GLY A 315 3.71 -12.01 9.26
N GLN A 316 4.50 -11.18 8.59
CA GLN A 316 4.46 -11.07 7.14
C GLN A 316 5.32 -12.16 6.51
N ILE A 317 4.67 -13.01 5.72
CA ILE A 317 5.30 -14.07 4.93
C ILE A 317 5.36 -13.69 3.45
N GLY A 318 4.63 -12.66 3.01
CA GLY A 318 4.76 -12.08 1.67
C GLY A 318 5.96 -11.14 1.57
N VAL A 319 6.11 -10.48 0.41
CA VAL A 319 7.21 -9.54 0.15
C VAL A 319 6.71 -8.19 -0.37
N HIS A 320 7.16 -7.10 0.25
CA HIS A 320 6.99 -5.73 -0.26
C HIS A 320 8.33 -5.04 -0.57
N THR A 321 9.43 -5.62 -0.10
CA THR A 321 10.80 -5.17 -0.36
C THR A 321 11.67 -6.41 -0.42
N ALA A 322 12.13 -6.77 -1.61
CA ALA A 322 12.87 -8.02 -1.77
C ALA A 322 13.79 -8.02 -2.99
N MET A 323 14.75 -8.95 -2.96
CA MET A 323 15.60 -9.28 -4.09
C MET A 323 15.72 -10.79 -4.24
N ARG A 324 15.41 -11.27 -5.43
CA ARG A 324 15.73 -12.64 -5.85
C ARG A 324 17.19 -12.71 -6.32
N PHE A 325 17.97 -13.61 -5.70
CA PHE A 325 19.34 -13.87 -6.15
C PHE A 325 19.35 -14.45 -7.58
N GLY A 326 20.24 -13.90 -8.42
CA GLY A 326 20.30 -14.29 -9.84
C GLY A 326 19.06 -13.90 -10.65
N GLY A 327 18.29 -12.91 -10.19
CA GLY A 327 17.08 -12.44 -10.86
C GLY A 327 16.92 -10.93 -10.79
N TRP A 328 16.00 -10.48 -9.94
CA TRP A 328 15.53 -9.11 -9.88
C TRP A 328 15.18 -8.68 -8.45
N SER A 329 15.25 -7.38 -8.19
CA SER A 329 14.76 -6.76 -6.97
C SER A 329 13.45 -6.02 -7.20
N PHE A 330 12.74 -5.77 -6.11
CA PHE A 330 11.39 -5.30 -6.06
C PHE A 330 11.18 -4.42 -4.83
N GLU A 331 10.40 -3.38 -5.03
CA GLU A 331 9.67 -2.74 -3.96
C GLU A 331 8.28 -2.33 -4.42
N GLN A 332 7.41 -2.08 -3.44
CA GLN A 332 6.10 -1.52 -3.64
C GLN A 332 6.03 -0.12 -3.01
N ASN A 333 5.46 0.83 -3.76
CA ASN A 333 5.04 2.12 -3.23
C ASN A 333 3.52 2.24 -3.35
N THR A 334 2.88 2.77 -2.29
CA THR A 334 1.43 2.96 -2.27
C THR A 334 1.00 3.97 -3.34
N ARG A 335 -0.03 3.61 -4.10
CA ARG A 335 -0.72 4.49 -5.05
C ARG A 335 -2.08 4.84 -4.48
N ASP A 336 -2.28 6.12 -4.18
CA ASP A 336 -3.58 6.63 -3.71
C ASP A 336 -4.66 6.40 -4.78
N HIS A 337 -5.94 6.38 -4.37
CA HIS A 337 -7.15 5.98 -5.11
C HIS A 337 -7.70 4.59 -4.72
N PHE A 338 -7.68 4.27 -3.42
CA PHE A 338 -8.26 3.04 -2.92
C PHE A 338 -9.54 3.30 -2.11
N TYR A 339 -10.68 2.80 -2.56
CA TYR A 339 -11.86 2.72 -1.70
C TYR A 339 -12.05 1.30 -1.18
N MET A 340 -12.42 1.15 0.09
CA MET A 340 -12.72 -0.16 0.68
C MET A 340 -13.79 -0.96 -0.11
N THR A 341 -14.73 -0.27 -0.76
CA THR A 341 -15.70 -0.88 -1.69
C THR A 341 -15.03 -1.54 -2.88
N ASP A 342 -13.93 -0.97 -3.33
CA ASP A 342 -13.18 -1.43 -4.48
C ASP A 342 -12.42 -2.71 -4.11
N ALA A 343 -11.76 -2.80 -2.95
CA ALA A 343 -11.14 -4.06 -2.50
C ALA A 343 -12.14 -5.22 -2.48
N VAL A 344 -13.35 -4.96 -2.01
CA VAL A 344 -14.40 -5.98 -1.97
C VAL A 344 -14.90 -6.33 -3.37
N TYR A 345 -14.87 -5.38 -4.32
CA TYR A 345 -15.14 -5.65 -5.73
C TYR A 345 -14.01 -6.46 -6.37
N ALA A 346 -12.75 -6.08 -6.18
CA ALA A 346 -11.57 -6.83 -6.60
C ALA A 346 -11.57 -8.27 -6.08
N HIS A 347 -11.95 -8.47 -4.81
CA HIS A 347 -12.09 -9.82 -4.27
C HIS A 347 -13.12 -10.66 -5.05
N LYS A 348 -14.25 -10.07 -5.46
CA LYS A 348 -15.20 -10.77 -6.35
C LYS A 348 -14.61 -11.09 -7.73
N GLN A 349 -13.64 -10.31 -8.18
CA GLN A 349 -12.88 -10.56 -9.41
C GLN A 349 -11.68 -11.48 -9.20
N GLN A 350 -11.58 -12.15 -8.05
CA GLN A 350 -10.47 -13.03 -7.69
C GLN A 350 -9.09 -12.33 -7.76
N SER A 351 -9.07 -11.02 -7.50
CA SER A 351 -7.81 -10.27 -7.40
C SER A 351 -7.02 -10.72 -6.18
N GLU A 352 -5.71 -10.64 -6.31
CA GLU A 352 -4.76 -11.10 -5.32
C GLU A 352 -4.09 -9.92 -4.59
N GLY A 353 -3.75 -10.13 -3.31
CA GLY A 353 -2.87 -9.24 -2.58
C GLY A 353 -1.43 -9.34 -3.11
N PHE A 354 -0.76 -8.20 -3.32
CA PHE A 354 0.52 -8.19 -4.00
C PHE A 354 1.62 -8.88 -3.19
N GLU A 355 1.63 -8.82 -1.85
CA GLU A 355 2.75 -9.33 -1.06
C GLU A 355 2.99 -10.84 -1.32
N LEU A 356 1.90 -11.64 -1.30
CA LEU A 356 1.96 -13.08 -1.59
C LEU A 356 2.06 -13.37 -3.08
N GLY A 357 1.42 -12.55 -3.92
CA GLY A 357 1.47 -12.71 -5.38
C GLY A 357 2.87 -12.48 -5.94
N VAL A 358 3.52 -11.40 -5.54
CA VAL A 358 4.90 -11.06 -5.92
C VAL A 358 5.88 -12.07 -5.35
N ARG A 359 5.70 -12.52 -4.09
CA ARG A 359 6.51 -13.62 -3.54
C ARG A 359 6.47 -14.84 -4.46
N ARG A 360 5.27 -15.29 -4.87
CA ARG A 360 5.14 -16.42 -5.79
C ARG A 360 5.81 -16.16 -7.15
N ILE A 361 5.69 -14.96 -7.70
CA ILE A 361 6.38 -14.59 -8.96
C ILE A 361 7.89 -14.69 -8.75
N MET A 362 8.44 -14.17 -7.65
CA MET A 362 9.86 -14.30 -7.31
C MET A 362 10.28 -15.76 -7.17
N GLU A 363 9.47 -16.62 -6.53
CA GLU A 363 9.83 -18.02 -6.34
C GLU A 363 9.84 -18.84 -7.65
N THR A 364 9.15 -18.37 -8.68
CA THR A 364 8.91 -19.12 -9.94
C THR A 364 9.53 -18.49 -11.19
N THR A 365 9.86 -17.19 -11.15
CA THR A 365 10.31 -16.42 -12.32
C THR A 365 11.56 -15.62 -11.99
N SER A 366 12.72 -16.09 -12.48
CA SER A 366 14.00 -15.38 -12.36
C SER A 366 14.24 -14.33 -13.44
N ASP A 367 13.58 -14.45 -14.58
CA ASP A 367 13.76 -13.52 -15.70
C ASP A 367 13.04 -12.19 -15.43
N PHE A 368 13.79 -11.09 -15.51
CA PHE A 368 13.29 -9.75 -15.20
C PHE A 368 12.16 -9.31 -16.15
N ASP A 369 12.32 -9.50 -17.47
CA ASP A 369 11.36 -9.01 -18.46
C ASP A 369 10.03 -9.75 -18.27
N LYS A 370 10.08 -11.08 -18.10
CA LYS A 370 8.90 -11.88 -17.76
C LYS A 370 8.30 -11.50 -16.40
N ALA A 371 9.11 -11.17 -15.40
CA ALA A 371 8.61 -10.74 -14.10
C ALA A 371 7.86 -9.40 -14.22
N VAL A 372 8.41 -8.43 -14.96
CA VAL A 372 7.74 -7.16 -15.27
C VAL A 372 6.41 -7.42 -15.98
N ASP A 373 6.37 -8.31 -16.97
CA ASP A 373 5.13 -8.67 -17.66
C ASP A 373 4.08 -9.29 -16.73
N LEU A 374 4.50 -10.22 -15.87
CA LEU A 374 3.60 -10.86 -14.88
C LEU A 374 3.08 -9.87 -13.85
N VAL A 375 3.93 -8.92 -13.44
CA VAL A 375 3.58 -7.88 -12.48
C VAL A 375 2.64 -6.84 -13.12
N TYR A 376 2.96 -6.37 -14.33
CA TYR A 376 2.14 -5.41 -15.08
C TYR A 376 0.74 -5.97 -15.35
N ASN A 377 0.63 -7.20 -15.85
CA ASN A 377 -0.63 -7.83 -16.20
C ASN A 377 -1.32 -8.55 -15.02
N GLY A 378 -0.80 -8.41 -13.80
CA GLY A 378 -1.33 -9.10 -12.62
C GLY A 378 -2.69 -8.56 -12.18
N ASN A 379 -3.56 -9.45 -11.68
CA ASN A 379 -4.88 -9.10 -11.15
C ASN A 379 -4.76 -8.68 -9.69
N TRP A 380 -4.37 -7.42 -9.46
CA TRP A 380 -4.08 -6.89 -8.12
C TRP A 380 -5.31 -6.34 -7.41
N MET A 381 -5.32 -6.46 -6.08
CA MET A 381 -6.42 -6.00 -5.24
C MET A 381 -6.48 -4.48 -5.08
N SER A 382 -5.37 -3.77 -5.24
CA SER A 382 -5.31 -2.31 -5.17
C SER A 382 -4.42 -1.73 -6.27
N PRO A 383 -4.58 -0.43 -6.59
CA PRO A 383 -3.61 0.29 -7.39
C PRO A 383 -2.26 0.33 -6.68
N GLN A 384 -1.16 0.17 -7.43
CA GLN A 384 0.19 0.13 -6.87
C GLN A 384 1.21 0.74 -7.84
N TYR A 385 2.34 1.19 -7.28
CA TYR A 385 3.58 1.31 -8.06
C TYR A 385 4.53 0.19 -7.65
N PHE A 386 5.06 -0.52 -8.62
CA PHE A 386 6.10 -1.51 -8.42
C PHE A 386 7.39 -1.04 -9.08
N ILE A 387 8.45 -0.93 -8.30
CA ILE A 387 9.76 -0.49 -8.77
C ILE A 387 10.66 -1.73 -8.78
N MET A 388 11.28 -2.00 -9.92
CA MET A 388 11.95 -3.27 -10.18
C MET A 388 13.31 -3.04 -10.83
N ALA A 389 14.32 -3.78 -10.42
CA ALA A 389 15.63 -3.81 -11.08
C ALA A 389 16.03 -5.24 -11.43
N GLY A 390 16.67 -5.46 -12.58
CA GLY A 390 17.18 -6.75 -13.04
C GLY A 390 18.70 -6.84 -13.00
N ALA A 391 19.22 -8.03 -13.30
CA ALA A 391 20.65 -8.31 -13.27
C ALA A 391 21.40 -7.87 -14.55
N LYS A 392 20.71 -7.64 -15.67
CA LYS A 392 21.34 -7.22 -16.94
C LYS A 392 21.44 -5.69 -17.05
N PRO A 393 22.35 -5.17 -17.90
CA PRO A 393 22.49 -3.73 -18.09
C PRO A 393 21.17 -3.01 -18.36
N PHE A 394 20.90 -1.95 -17.61
CA PHE A 394 19.72 -1.09 -17.73
C PHE A 394 18.37 -1.80 -17.55
N GLN A 395 18.33 -2.99 -16.93
CA GLN A 395 17.06 -3.58 -16.50
C GLN A 395 16.55 -2.86 -15.27
N GLY A 396 15.69 -1.87 -15.48
CA GLY A 396 14.97 -1.16 -14.42
C GLY A 396 13.60 -0.73 -14.92
N ALA A 397 12.58 -0.81 -14.08
CA ALA A 397 11.21 -0.47 -14.44
C ALA A 397 10.44 0.14 -13.27
N ILE A 398 9.58 1.12 -13.57
CA ILE A 398 8.44 1.50 -12.71
C ILE A 398 7.18 1.02 -13.41
N VAL A 399 6.46 0.12 -12.76
CA VAL A 399 5.20 -0.46 -13.21
C VAL A 399 4.07 0.17 -12.41
N THR A 400 3.22 0.94 -13.07
CA THR A 400 1.98 1.46 -12.45
C THR A 400 0.81 0.54 -12.80
N VAL A 401 0.16 0.01 -11.78
CA VAL A 401 -0.99 -0.88 -11.94
C VAL A 401 -2.25 -0.28 -11.34
N ASP A 402 -3.38 -0.62 -11.95
CA ASP A 402 -4.70 -0.42 -11.37
C ASP A 402 -5.19 -1.73 -10.74
N GLN A 403 -6.14 -1.59 -9.84
CA GLN A 403 -6.93 -2.72 -9.38
C GLN A 403 -7.53 -3.49 -10.55
N GLY A 404 -7.50 -4.82 -10.47
CA GLY A 404 -8.19 -5.68 -11.43
C GLY A 404 -7.57 -5.70 -12.83
N SER A 405 -6.30 -5.31 -12.97
CA SER A 405 -5.58 -5.21 -14.27
C SER A 405 -6.24 -4.24 -15.27
N GLN A 406 -6.96 -3.23 -14.79
CA GLN A 406 -7.80 -2.39 -15.67
C GLN A 406 -7.01 -1.50 -16.64
N HIS A 407 -5.78 -1.12 -16.30
CA HIS A 407 -4.93 -0.19 -17.07
C HIS A 407 -5.73 0.99 -17.65
N ARG A 408 -6.28 1.81 -16.77
CA ARG A 408 -7.15 2.94 -17.10
C ARG A 408 -6.40 3.93 -18.00
N ASN A 409 -7.17 4.73 -18.75
CA ASN A 409 -6.61 5.69 -19.70
C ASN A 409 -5.66 6.72 -19.06
N ASP A 410 -5.84 7.01 -17.77
CA ASP A 410 -5.02 7.95 -17.01
C ASP A 410 -3.91 7.27 -16.19
N THR A 411 -3.75 5.96 -16.33
CA THR A 411 -2.68 5.20 -15.67
C THR A 411 -1.36 5.49 -16.36
N PRO A 412 -0.32 5.91 -15.59
CA PRO A 412 1.00 6.13 -16.16
C PRO A 412 1.49 4.92 -16.96
N PRO A 413 2.14 5.15 -18.12
CA PRO A 413 2.76 4.07 -18.88
C PRO A 413 3.87 3.38 -18.08
N LEU A 414 4.19 2.14 -18.46
CA LEU A 414 5.39 1.45 -18.00
C LEU A 414 6.64 2.31 -18.31
N MET A 415 7.40 2.65 -17.28
CA MET A 415 8.63 3.43 -17.41
C MET A 415 9.83 2.51 -17.32
N LEU A 416 10.73 2.58 -18.31
CA LEU A 416 11.92 1.73 -18.39
C LEU A 416 13.20 2.56 -18.26
N LEU A 417 14.15 2.02 -17.50
CA LEU A 417 15.49 2.57 -17.39
C LEU A 417 16.22 2.40 -18.72
N SER A 418 17.02 3.38 -19.12
CA SER A 418 17.75 3.30 -20.39
C SER A 418 19.09 4.03 -20.31
N ASN A 419 19.96 3.78 -21.30
CA ASN A 419 21.21 4.53 -21.43
C ASN A 419 21.08 5.77 -22.33
N ALA A 420 19.87 6.10 -22.79
CA ALA A 420 19.64 7.30 -23.57
C ALA A 420 19.75 8.54 -22.68
N SER A 421 20.27 9.63 -23.23
CA SER A 421 20.16 10.95 -22.60
C SER A 421 18.81 11.51 -23.01
N GLY A 422 17.81 11.48 -22.12
CA GLY A 422 16.45 11.82 -22.48
C GLY A 422 15.69 12.61 -21.42
N MET A 423 15.11 13.73 -21.87
CA MET A 423 14.11 14.52 -21.16
C MET A 423 12.70 14.04 -21.57
N PHE A 424 11.69 14.32 -20.75
CA PHE A 424 10.29 14.10 -21.09
C PHE A 424 9.94 14.74 -22.44
N ARG A 425 9.47 13.93 -23.40
CA ARG A 425 9.05 14.41 -24.73
C ARG A 425 7.86 13.57 -25.23
N ASP A 426 6.86 14.24 -25.80
CA ASP A 426 5.66 13.62 -26.38
C ASP A 426 4.87 12.70 -25.41
N GLY A 427 4.87 13.02 -24.11
CA GLY A 427 4.16 12.21 -23.10
C GLY A 427 4.92 10.99 -22.60
N VAL A 428 6.20 10.83 -22.96
CA VAL A 428 7.03 9.67 -22.60
C VAL A 428 8.37 10.16 -22.00
N TRP A 429 8.78 9.56 -20.88
CA TRP A 429 10.16 9.69 -20.40
C TRP A 429 11.09 8.94 -21.36
N TYR A 430 11.94 9.67 -22.08
CA TYR A 430 13.04 9.03 -22.77
C TYR A 430 14.08 8.68 -21.71
N GLY A 431 14.22 7.36 -21.48
CA GLY A 431 14.82 6.79 -20.28
C GLY A 431 16.17 7.41 -19.95
N SER A 432 16.25 8.00 -18.76
CA SER A 432 17.50 8.41 -18.15
C SER A 432 18.18 7.18 -17.52
N TRP A 433 19.40 7.38 -17.08
CA TRP A 433 20.15 6.45 -16.25
C TRP A 433 19.58 6.27 -14.85
N HIS A 434 18.50 6.98 -14.52
CA HIS A 434 17.76 6.83 -13.29
C HIS A 434 16.24 6.76 -13.51
N LEU A 435 15.53 6.20 -12.55
CA LEU A 435 14.09 6.34 -12.35
C LEU A 435 13.83 6.64 -10.86
N MET A 436 12.86 7.50 -10.56
CA MET A 436 12.48 7.86 -9.19
C MET A 436 10.96 7.78 -9.05
N GLN A 437 10.46 7.06 -8.06
CA GLN A 437 9.03 6.94 -7.75
C GLN A 437 8.80 7.23 -6.26
N SER A 438 7.86 8.14 -5.98
CA SER A 438 7.30 8.39 -4.65
C SER A 438 5.94 7.67 -4.55
N ASN A 439 4.87 8.37 -4.14
CA ASN A 439 3.50 7.84 -4.02
C ASN A 439 2.49 8.57 -4.90
N ASP A 440 2.94 9.24 -5.96
CA ASP A 440 2.09 9.96 -6.90
C ASP A 440 2.39 9.59 -8.35
N ASP A 441 1.37 9.74 -9.20
CA ASP A 441 1.46 9.36 -10.60
C ASP A 441 2.42 10.32 -11.30
N HIS A 442 3.36 9.75 -12.05
CA HIS A 442 4.10 10.54 -13.04
C HIS A 442 3.12 11.21 -14.01
N PHE A 443 3.53 12.38 -14.53
CA PHE A 443 2.72 13.22 -15.43
C PHE A 443 1.49 13.87 -14.79
N LYS A 444 1.30 13.70 -13.49
CA LYS A 444 0.39 14.51 -12.67
C LYS A 444 1.22 15.42 -11.74
N ALA A 445 0.52 16.39 -11.14
CA ALA A 445 1.15 17.24 -10.12
C ALA A 445 1.63 16.37 -8.95
N PRO A 446 2.86 16.59 -8.45
CA PRO A 446 3.37 15.83 -7.31
C PRO A 446 2.53 16.10 -6.07
N GLN A 447 2.35 15.07 -5.24
CA GLN A 447 1.55 15.17 -4.02
C GLN A 447 2.38 15.60 -2.80
N ASP A 448 3.71 15.48 -2.88
CA ASP A 448 4.66 16.00 -1.90
C ASP A 448 5.99 16.39 -2.58
N TYR A 449 6.96 16.85 -1.79
CA TYR A 449 8.24 17.37 -2.29
C TYR A 449 9.23 16.29 -2.72
N ARG A 450 9.05 15.01 -2.31
CA ARG A 450 10.09 13.98 -2.40
C ARG A 450 10.48 13.71 -3.85
N ARG A 451 9.51 13.53 -4.75
CA ARG A 451 9.77 13.31 -6.18
C ARG A 451 10.39 14.52 -6.90
N PRO A 452 9.80 15.73 -6.86
CA PRO A 452 10.37 16.87 -7.59
C PRO A 452 11.74 17.30 -7.06
N GLU A 453 11.98 17.22 -5.74
CA GLU A 453 13.31 17.54 -5.19
C GLU A 453 14.36 16.50 -5.58
N GLU A 454 14.01 15.21 -5.51
CA GLU A 454 14.95 14.15 -5.88
C GLU A 454 15.25 14.14 -7.38
N GLU A 455 14.24 14.30 -8.24
CA GLU A 455 14.45 14.44 -9.69
C GLU A 455 15.38 15.62 -10.01
N TYR A 456 15.28 16.73 -9.26
CA TYR A 456 16.18 17.87 -9.41
C TYR A 456 17.61 17.56 -8.94
N ARG A 457 17.76 16.86 -7.81
CA ARG A 457 19.08 16.43 -7.29
C ARG A 457 19.77 15.50 -8.26
N LEU A 458 19.06 14.48 -8.74
CA LEU A 458 19.55 13.53 -9.73
C LEU A 458 19.93 14.22 -11.05
N TYR A 459 19.14 15.20 -11.52
CA TYR A 459 19.49 16.02 -12.67
C TYR A 459 20.81 16.80 -12.45
N LYS A 460 21.02 17.38 -11.27
CA LYS A 460 22.27 18.06 -10.92
C LYS A 460 23.45 17.10 -10.74
N PHE A 461 23.17 15.83 -10.46
CA PHE A 461 24.15 14.78 -10.28
C PHE A 461 24.68 14.21 -11.61
N GLU A 462 24.06 14.49 -12.76
CA GLU A 462 24.50 13.99 -14.08
C GLU A 462 26.03 14.06 -14.33
N PRO A 463 26.75 15.16 -14.02
CA PRO A 463 28.20 15.24 -14.22
C PRO A 463 29.01 14.25 -13.36
N TYR A 464 28.40 13.70 -12.31
CA TYR A 464 29.01 12.80 -11.33
C TYR A 464 28.49 11.36 -11.44
N ARG A 465 27.73 11.03 -12.49
CA ARG A 465 27.14 9.70 -12.72
C ARG A 465 28.16 8.54 -12.65
N ASP A 466 29.42 8.79 -12.98
CA ASP A 466 30.50 7.80 -12.87
C ASP A 466 30.78 7.33 -11.41
N SER A 467 30.22 8.01 -10.41
CA SER A 467 30.35 7.66 -8.99
C SER A 467 29.19 6.84 -8.40
N ILE A 468 28.18 6.50 -9.21
CA ILE A 468 27.05 5.66 -8.78
C ILE A 468 27.58 4.31 -8.28
N SER A 469 27.17 3.96 -7.07
CA SER A 469 27.58 2.77 -6.32
C SER A 469 26.49 2.42 -5.31
N PRO A 470 26.51 1.22 -4.70
CA PRO A 470 25.61 0.90 -3.59
C PRO A 470 25.75 1.87 -2.42
N GLU A 471 26.97 2.32 -2.14
CA GLU A 471 27.28 3.28 -1.07
C GLU A 471 26.72 4.68 -1.40
N TRP A 472 26.88 5.13 -2.66
CA TRP A 472 26.24 6.36 -3.13
C TRP A 472 24.72 6.26 -2.99
N MET A 473 24.11 5.15 -3.43
CA MET A 473 22.66 4.98 -3.35
C MET A 473 22.17 5.04 -1.90
N MET A 474 22.87 4.38 -0.98
CA MET A 474 22.52 4.45 0.45
C MET A 474 22.62 5.88 0.97
N THR A 475 23.66 6.63 0.59
CA THR A 475 23.82 8.04 0.94
C THR A 475 22.70 8.91 0.35
N GLU A 476 22.29 8.64 -0.89
CA GLU A 476 21.23 9.39 -1.58
C GLU A 476 19.88 9.19 -0.89
N ILE A 477 19.45 7.95 -0.68
CA ILE A 477 18.15 7.64 -0.06
C ILE A 477 18.08 8.03 1.42
N THR A 478 19.21 8.02 2.15
CA THR A 478 19.29 8.53 3.53
C THR A 478 19.54 10.04 3.61
N GLY A 479 19.67 10.71 2.47
CA GLY A 479 19.84 12.15 2.38
C GLY A 479 18.54 12.92 2.59
N MET A 480 18.68 14.24 2.76
CA MET A 480 17.53 15.16 2.76
C MET A 480 16.68 14.95 1.51
N SER A 481 15.40 15.31 1.61
CA SER A 481 14.35 15.09 0.60
C SER A 481 13.73 13.70 0.61
N LEU A 482 14.49 12.61 0.73
CA LEU A 482 13.91 11.26 0.81
C LEU A 482 13.82 10.70 2.22
N PHE A 483 14.81 11.00 3.07
CA PHE A 483 14.81 10.60 4.46
C PHE A 483 13.99 11.57 5.31
N ASN A 484 13.01 11.05 6.04
CA ASN A 484 12.08 11.86 6.82
C ASN A 484 11.69 11.16 8.13
N LYS A 485 10.90 11.83 8.98
CA LYS A 485 10.53 11.32 10.31
C LYS A 485 9.68 10.04 10.28
N ALA A 486 9.07 9.71 9.15
CA ALA A 486 8.34 8.47 9.00
C ALA A 486 9.22 7.34 8.48
N THR A 487 10.45 7.61 8.02
CA THR A 487 11.34 6.59 7.46
C THR A 487 11.72 5.56 8.51
N VAL A 488 11.21 4.34 8.35
CA VAL A 488 11.41 3.16 9.20
C VAL A 488 12.69 2.43 8.85
N PHE A 489 12.96 2.25 7.57
CA PHE A 489 14.16 1.57 7.11
C PHE A 489 14.54 2.02 5.70
N SER A 490 15.82 1.88 5.38
CA SER A 490 16.40 2.13 4.06
C SER A 490 17.07 0.86 3.55
N THR A 491 16.82 0.48 2.30
CA THR A 491 17.37 -0.74 1.70
C THR A 491 18.01 -0.44 0.35
N VAL A 492 19.15 -1.08 0.08
CA VAL A 492 19.81 -1.06 -1.23
C VAL A 492 20.00 -2.48 -1.74
N TYR A 493 19.64 -2.71 -3.00
CA TYR A 493 19.82 -3.96 -3.73
C TYR A 493 20.63 -3.75 -5.02
N VAL A 494 21.44 -4.76 -5.38
CA VAL A 494 22.05 -4.88 -6.71
C VAL A 494 21.87 -6.31 -7.23
N PRO A 495 20.84 -6.57 -8.05
CA PRO A 495 20.49 -7.92 -8.51
C PRO A 495 21.63 -8.66 -9.23
N LYS A 496 22.48 -7.92 -9.97
CA LYS A 496 23.63 -8.49 -10.70
C LYS A 496 24.64 -9.18 -9.79
N THR A 497 24.86 -8.64 -8.59
CA THR A 497 25.88 -9.13 -7.64
C THR A 497 25.28 -9.88 -6.47
N GLY A 498 23.98 -9.74 -6.22
CA GLY A 498 23.33 -10.22 -5.00
C GLY A 498 23.61 -9.34 -3.77
N TYR A 499 24.16 -8.13 -3.96
CA TYR A 499 24.32 -7.17 -2.87
C TYR A 499 22.95 -6.76 -2.33
N HIS A 500 22.82 -6.82 -1.01
CA HIS A 500 21.68 -6.30 -0.28
C HIS A 500 22.17 -5.70 1.03
N LYS A 501 21.60 -4.57 1.43
CA LYS A 501 21.86 -3.96 2.73
C LYS A 501 20.66 -3.17 3.21
N THR A 502 20.29 -3.38 4.46
CA THR A 502 19.17 -2.69 5.10
C THR A 502 19.65 -2.01 6.38
N PHE A 503 19.20 -0.78 6.59
CA PHE A 503 19.34 -0.08 7.86
C PHE A 503 17.96 0.24 8.40
N ALA A 504 17.69 -0.15 9.66
CA ALA A 504 16.50 0.31 10.36
C ALA A 504 16.77 1.65 11.04
N HIS A 505 15.73 2.46 11.16
CA HIS A 505 15.73 3.76 11.80
C HIS A 505 14.78 3.71 13.01
N PRO A 506 15.20 3.09 14.13
CA PRO A 506 14.34 2.90 15.30
C PRO A 506 14.04 4.22 16.03
N GLU A 507 14.93 5.20 15.93
CA GLU A 507 14.71 6.57 16.39
C GLU A 507 14.25 7.39 15.20
N ASN A 508 12.93 7.44 14.96
CA ASN A 508 12.36 8.48 14.10
C ASN A 508 12.87 9.81 14.65
N LEU A 509 13.71 10.55 13.90
CA LEU A 509 14.31 11.82 14.32
C LEU A 509 13.23 12.71 14.98
N ARG A 510 13.16 12.69 16.32
CA ARG A 510 12.11 13.37 17.08
C ARG A 510 12.32 14.88 17.00
#